data_AF-A0A7W1B3E7-F1
#
_entry.id   AF-A0A7W1B3E7-F1
#
_cell.length_a   1.000
_cell.length_b   1.000
_cell.length_c   1.000
_cell.angle_alpha   90.00
_cell.angle_beta   90.00
_cell.angle_gamma   90.00
#
_symmetry.space_group_name_H-M   'P 1'
#
loop_
_entity.id
_entity.type
_entity.pdbx_description
1 polymer ?
#
loop_
_entity_poly.entity_id
_entity_poly.type
_entity_poly.pdbx_seq_one_letter_code
_entity_poly.pdbx_strand_id
1 'polypeptide(L)'
;MLNSTISGNTGGTGIDNSNGATLKLINSTVTGNKGYYDQQYYTCGNHGEGASGVENLGGAATVRNSIIADSHANALCNNSLSDVRGQFTSEGHNLIGDAGPEGWALGFDAEGDQVGGGAAAVLDPELLPLADNGGPTFTQAPAPGSPAIDAGSSDEATDQR
;
A
#
# COMPACT_ATOMS: atom_id res chain seq x y z
N MET A 1 -0.22 -13.00 0.66
CA MET A 1 1.12 -12.70 1.20
C MET A 1 0.98 -12.55 2.70
N LEU A 2 1.91 -13.13 3.44
CA LEU A 2 1.95 -13.09 4.90
C LEU A 2 3.40 -12.79 5.28
N ASN A 3 3.63 -11.81 6.17
CA ASN A 3 4.97 -11.46 6.66
C ASN A 3 5.98 -11.18 5.53
N SER A 4 5.56 -10.48 4.48
CA SER A 4 6.36 -10.27 3.27
C SER A 4 6.60 -8.79 3.02
N THR A 5 7.79 -8.44 2.53
CA THR A 5 8.07 -7.12 1.97
C THR A 5 8.11 -7.20 0.45
N ILE A 6 7.29 -6.39 -0.20
CA ILE A 6 7.31 -6.15 -1.64
C ILE A 6 7.73 -4.71 -1.84
N SER A 7 8.98 -4.51 -2.26
CA SER A 7 9.50 -3.15 -2.41
C SER A 7 10.32 -2.93 -3.66
N GLY A 8 10.19 -1.75 -4.26
CA GLY A 8 11.06 -1.30 -5.36
C GLY A 8 10.79 -1.95 -6.71
N ASN A 9 9.62 -2.56 -6.93
CA ASN A 9 9.27 -3.12 -8.23
C ASN A 9 8.82 -2.01 -9.20
N THR A 10 9.17 -2.15 -10.48
CA THR A 10 8.79 -1.21 -11.56
C THR A 10 8.07 -1.97 -12.67
N GLY A 11 6.79 -1.67 -12.91
CA GLY A 11 5.88 -2.33 -13.87
C GLY A 11 4.55 -1.55 -13.94
N GLY A 12 3.54 -1.94 -14.74
CA GLY A 12 2.30 -1.15 -14.91
C GLY A 12 1.63 -0.72 -13.60
N THR A 13 1.39 -1.65 -12.67
CA THR A 13 1.03 -1.44 -11.26
C THR A 13 1.97 -2.26 -10.38
N GLY A 14 2.10 -1.91 -9.09
CA GLY A 14 2.87 -2.74 -8.16
C GLY A 14 2.23 -4.11 -7.91
N ILE A 15 0.92 -4.11 -7.66
CA ILE A 15 0.05 -5.28 -7.52
C ILE A 15 -1.29 -4.97 -8.20
N ASP A 16 -1.70 -5.77 -9.19
CA ASP A 16 -3.05 -5.74 -9.77
C ASP A 16 -3.84 -6.98 -9.35
N ASN A 17 -4.95 -6.76 -8.64
CA ASN A 17 -5.91 -7.79 -8.27
C ASN A 17 -7.23 -7.55 -9.04
N SER A 18 -7.41 -8.26 -10.14
CA SER A 18 -8.55 -8.14 -11.04
C SER A 18 -9.19 -9.51 -11.35
N ASN A 19 -10.29 -9.52 -12.12
CA ASN A 19 -10.91 -10.75 -12.64
C ASN A 19 -11.32 -11.80 -11.58
N GLY A 20 -11.81 -11.36 -10.41
CA GLY A 20 -12.22 -12.26 -9.33
C GLY A 20 -11.06 -12.92 -8.58
N ALA A 21 -9.82 -12.46 -8.79
CA ALA A 21 -8.66 -12.91 -8.02
C ALA A 21 -8.77 -12.51 -6.53
N THR A 22 -8.01 -13.20 -5.69
CA THR A 22 -7.95 -12.93 -4.24
C THR A 22 -6.56 -12.50 -3.83
N LEU A 23 -6.47 -11.32 -3.22
CA LEU A 23 -5.28 -10.79 -2.59
C LEU A 23 -5.47 -10.80 -1.06
N LYS A 24 -4.47 -11.28 -0.34
CA LYS A 24 -4.38 -11.12 1.12
C LYS A 24 -3.04 -10.47 1.45
N LEU A 25 -3.06 -9.38 2.18
CA LEU A 25 -1.87 -8.70 2.70
C LEU A 25 -2.00 -8.71 4.23
N ILE A 26 -1.25 -9.58 4.87
CA ILE A 26 -1.28 -9.70 6.33
C ILE A 26 0.15 -9.53 6.82
N ASN A 27 0.36 -8.62 7.78
CA ASN A 27 1.70 -8.29 8.30
C ASN A 27 2.71 -8.00 7.19
N SER A 28 2.28 -7.33 6.11
CA SER A 28 3.07 -7.15 4.91
C SER A 28 3.44 -5.68 4.71
N THR A 29 4.56 -5.44 4.06
CA THR A 29 5.01 -4.09 3.69
C THR A 29 5.07 -4.01 2.16
N VAL A 30 4.28 -3.12 1.57
CA VAL A 30 4.24 -2.87 0.13
C VAL A 30 4.64 -1.42 -0.11
N THR A 31 5.89 -1.20 -0.50
CA THR A 31 6.50 0.15 -0.52
C THR A 31 7.38 0.42 -1.72
N GLY A 32 7.44 1.66 -2.20
CA GLY A 32 8.34 2.01 -3.31
C GLY A 32 8.02 1.29 -4.64
N ASN A 33 6.84 0.68 -4.79
CA ASN A 33 6.47 -0.01 -6.04
C ASN A 33 5.88 1.00 -7.02
N LYS A 34 6.49 1.13 -8.19
CA LYS A 34 6.17 2.21 -9.13
C LYS A 34 5.48 1.69 -10.39
N GLY A 35 4.31 2.25 -10.65
CA GLY A 35 3.58 2.12 -11.91
C GLY A 35 4.35 2.75 -13.07
N TYR A 36 4.56 2.01 -14.17
CA TYR A 36 5.14 2.52 -15.40
C TYR A 36 4.04 3.18 -16.22
N TYR A 37 4.11 4.50 -16.30
CA TYR A 37 3.21 5.32 -17.11
C TYR A 37 3.88 5.67 -18.44
N ASP A 38 3.30 5.23 -19.56
CA ASP A 38 3.70 5.66 -20.91
C ASP A 38 2.84 6.86 -21.36
N GLN A 39 3.48 8.03 -21.49
CA GLN A 39 2.86 9.26 -21.96
C GLN A 39 2.27 9.15 -23.37
N GLN A 40 2.68 8.16 -24.17
CA GLN A 40 2.18 7.96 -25.53
C GLN A 40 0.73 7.47 -25.55
N TYR A 41 0.24 6.83 -24.48
CA TYR A 41 -1.08 6.19 -24.44
C TYR A 41 -2.03 6.75 -23.39
N TYR A 42 -1.53 7.45 -22.37
CA TYR A 42 -2.35 7.94 -21.27
C TYR A 42 -2.13 9.44 -21.03
N THR A 43 -3.23 10.17 -20.79
CA THR A 43 -3.24 11.60 -20.44
C THR A 43 -3.72 11.77 -19.01
N CYS A 44 -3.11 12.69 -18.25
CA CYS A 44 -3.53 12.99 -16.88
C CYS A 44 -5.04 13.34 -16.85
N GLY A 45 -5.80 12.64 -15.98
CA GLY A 45 -7.26 12.82 -15.87
C GLY A 45 -8.10 11.74 -16.55
N ASN A 46 -7.50 10.89 -17.40
CA ASN A 46 -8.12 9.62 -17.78
C ASN A 46 -7.75 8.57 -16.74
N HIS A 47 -8.68 8.31 -15.83
CA HIS A 47 -8.60 7.39 -14.69
C HIS A 47 -8.47 5.90 -15.11
N GLY A 48 -7.93 5.60 -16.29
CA GLY A 48 -7.75 4.25 -16.79
C GLY A 48 -6.39 3.71 -16.35
N GLU A 49 -6.42 2.80 -15.37
CA GLU A 49 -5.44 1.73 -15.12
C GLU A 49 -3.95 2.11 -14.97
N GLY A 50 -3.33 1.79 -13.83
CA GLY A 50 -1.86 1.78 -13.74
C GLY A 50 -1.15 2.87 -12.94
N ALA A 51 -1.86 3.67 -12.14
CA ALA A 51 -1.22 4.76 -11.38
C ALA A 51 -0.87 4.41 -9.92
N SER A 52 -1.41 3.29 -9.41
CA SER A 52 -1.33 2.95 -7.98
C SER A 52 -0.42 1.78 -7.68
N GLY A 53 0.05 1.74 -6.44
CA GLY A 53 0.87 0.66 -5.90
C GLY A 53 0.12 -0.65 -5.83
N VAL A 54 -1.08 -0.61 -5.27
CA VAL A 54 -1.98 -1.77 -5.18
C VAL A 54 -3.35 -1.40 -5.76
N GLU A 55 -3.73 -2.04 -6.86
CA GLU A 55 -5.06 -1.89 -7.46
C GLU A 55 -5.90 -3.16 -7.19
N ASN A 56 -7.12 -2.99 -6.67
CA ASN A 56 -8.12 -4.04 -6.58
C ASN A 56 -9.39 -3.68 -7.38
N LEU A 57 -9.38 -3.98 -8.68
CA LEU A 57 -10.45 -3.65 -9.62
C LEU A 57 -11.19 -4.94 -10.06
N GLY A 58 -12.16 -5.35 -9.24
CA GLY A 58 -12.98 -6.53 -9.51
C GLY A 58 -12.45 -7.84 -8.93
N GLY A 59 -11.45 -7.78 -8.05
CA GLY A 59 -11.04 -8.88 -7.17
C GLY A 59 -11.50 -8.70 -5.72
N ALA A 60 -11.13 -9.64 -4.85
CA ALA A 60 -11.27 -9.53 -3.39
C ALA A 60 -9.90 -9.29 -2.75
N ALA A 61 -9.72 -8.17 -2.06
CA ALA A 61 -8.47 -7.84 -1.37
C ALA A 61 -8.71 -7.64 0.13
N THR A 62 -8.07 -8.48 0.95
CA THR A 62 -8.10 -8.37 2.41
C THR A 62 -6.75 -7.86 2.93
N VAL A 63 -6.77 -6.87 3.81
CA VAL A 63 -5.55 -6.25 4.34
C VAL A 63 -5.61 -6.18 5.87
N ARG A 64 -4.55 -6.59 6.56
CA ARG A 64 -4.43 -6.54 8.02
C ARG A 64 -3.00 -6.22 8.43
N ASN A 65 -2.85 -5.34 9.42
CA ASN A 65 -1.56 -5.05 10.06
C ASN A 65 -0.45 -4.81 9.02
N SER A 66 -0.77 -4.13 7.92
CA SER A 66 0.12 -4.00 6.76
C SER A 66 0.35 -2.54 6.41
N ILE A 67 1.52 -2.27 5.82
CA ILE A 67 1.90 -0.95 5.34
C ILE A 67 1.82 -0.95 3.81
N ILE A 68 1.07 -0.02 3.23
CA ILE A 68 1.04 0.23 1.80
C ILE A 68 1.28 1.73 1.58
N ALA A 69 2.50 2.09 1.17
CA ALA A 69 2.92 3.49 1.11
C ALA A 69 4.01 3.72 0.07
N ASP A 70 4.19 4.96 -0.40
CA ASP A 70 5.20 5.34 -1.42
C ASP A 70 5.19 4.42 -2.66
N SER A 71 4.02 3.87 -3.00
CA SER A 71 3.83 2.92 -4.10
C SER A 71 2.88 3.54 -5.11
N HIS A 72 3.40 4.30 -6.06
CA HIS A 72 2.58 4.99 -7.06
C HIS A 72 3.37 5.20 -8.36
N ALA A 73 2.68 5.52 -9.46
CA ALA A 73 3.33 5.77 -10.75
C ALA A 73 4.24 7.01 -10.74
N ASN A 74 5.13 7.13 -11.72
CA ASN A 74 6.00 8.29 -11.84
C ASN A 74 5.17 9.60 -11.90
N ALA A 75 5.59 10.60 -11.10
CA ALA A 75 4.97 11.90 -10.82
C ALA A 75 4.87 12.86 -12.03
N LEU A 76 4.48 12.36 -13.19
CA LEU A 76 4.20 13.18 -14.36
C LEU A 76 2.79 13.81 -14.29
N CYS A 77 1.88 13.22 -13.51
CA CYS A 77 0.58 13.77 -13.20
C CYS A 77 0.58 14.27 -11.75
N ASN A 78 0.75 15.57 -11.63
CA ASN A 78 0.94 16.38 -10.43
C ASN A 78 -0.27 16.46 -9.48
N ASN A 79 -0.92 15.32 -9.12
CA ASN A 79 -1.89 15.18 -8.01
C ASN A 79 -2.70 13.86 -7.95
N SER A 80 -2.27 12.73 -8.54
CA SER A 80 -3.04 11.48 -8.41
C SER A 80 -2.15 10.25 -8.26
N LEU A 81 -1.29 10.31 -7.25
CA LEU A 81 -0.38 9.24 -6.87
C LEU A 81 -0.96 8.55 -5.64
N SER A 82 -1.90 7.63 -5.86
CA SER A 82 -2.47 6.84 -4.77
C SER A 82 -1.66 5.57 -4.56
N ASP A 83 -1.40 5.22 -3.31
CA ASP A 83 -0.76 3.95 -2.94
C ASP A 83 -1.70 2.75 -3.15
N VAL A 84 -3.00 3.00 -3.06
CA VAL A 84 -4.06 2.02 -3.21
C VAL A 84 -5.19 2.53 -4.10
N ARG A 85 -5.88 1.63 -4.80
CA ARG A 85 -7.10 1.93 -5.56
C ARG A 85 -8.05 0.76 -5.61
N GLY A 86 -9.35 1.03 -5.55
CA GLY A 86 -10.41 0.03 -5.59
C GLY A 86 -10.96 -0.31 -4.21
N GLN A 87 -11.66 -1.44 -4.12
CA GLN A 87 -12.35 -1.82 -2.89
C GLN A 87 -11.50 -2.79 -2.08
N PHE A 88 -11.31 -2.54 -0.79
CA PHE A 88 -10.58 -3.42 0.11
C PHE A 88 -11.48 -3.89 1.25
N THR A 89 -11.05 -4.94 1.93
CA THR A 89 -11.60 -5.36 3.21
C THR A 89 -10.48 -5.27 4.23
N SER A 90 -10.52 -4.23 5.06
CA SER A 90 -9.59 -4.10 6.17
C SER A 90 -10.01 -4.99 7.34
N GLU A 91 -9.05 -5.71 7.91
CA GLU A 91 -9.18 -6.38 9.22
C GLU A 91 -8.46 -5.57 10.32
N GLY A 92 -8.10 -4.30 10.04
CA GLY A 92 -7.55 -3.35 11.00
C GLY A 92 -6.03 -3.19 10.97
N HIS A 93 -5.59 -2.12 11.64
CA HIS A 93 -4.19 -1.78 11.91
C HIS A 93 -3.33 -1.58 10.65
N ASN A 94 -3.91 -1.15 9.54
CA ASN A 94 -3.16 -0.88 8.32
C ASN A 94 -2.67 0.57 8.26
N LEU A 95 -1.50 0.80 7.66
CA LEU A 95 -1.04 2.14 7.32
C LEU A 95 -1.04 2.31 5.81
N ILE A 96 -1.90 3.20 5.33
CA ILE A 96 -2.03 3.57 3.93
C ILE A 96 -1.49 4.99 3.75
N GLY A 97 -0.40 5.13 2.99
CA GLY A 97 0.26 6.42 2.78
C GLY A 97 -0.64 7.45 2.10
N ASP A 98 -1.17 7.10 0.93
CA ASP A 98 -2.11 7.91 0.15
C ASP A 98 -3.22 7.03 -0.46
N ALA A 99 -4.46 7.20 -0.02
CA ALA A 99 -5.63 6.52 -0.60
C ALA A 99 -6.18 7.19 -1.87
N GLY A 100 -5.55 8.28 -2.33
CA GLY A 100 -6.02 9.10 -3.43
C GLY A 100 -7.24 9.94 -3.08
N PRO A 101 -7.85 10.60 -4.09
CA PRO A 101 -9.09 11.36 -3.91
C PRO A 101 -10.23 10.51 -3.30
N GLU A 102 -11.20 11.18 -2.68
CA GLU A 102 -12.37 10.53 -2.09
C GLU A 102 -13.05 9.57 -3.08
N GLY A 103 -13.29 8.34 -2.64
CA GLY A 103 -13.93 7.29 -3.45
C GLY A 103 -12.99 6.47 -4.33
N TRP A 104 -11.68 6.76 -4.37
CA TRP A 104 -10.71 5.98 -5.15
C TRP A 104 -10.36 4.66 -4.49
N ALA A 105 -10.08 4.69 -3.20
CA ALA A 105 -9.90 3.51 -2.37
C ALA A 105 -10.93 3.49 -1.25
N LEU A 106 -11.53 2.33 -1.01
CA LEU A 106 -12.61 2.14 -0.04
C LEU A 106 -12.33 0.92 0.85
N GLY A 107 -12.86 0.92 2.08
CA GLY A 107 -12.83 -0.23 2.98
C GLY A 107 -11.65 -0.32 3.94
N PHE A 108 -10.93 0.79 4.13
CA PHE A 108 -9.96 1.00 5.22
C PHE A 108 -10.60 1.83 6.34
N ASP A 109 -11.60 1.25 6.99
CA ASP A 109 -12.42 1.86 8.05
C ASP A 109 -12.44 1.01 9.33
N ALA A 110 -11.55 0.02 9.43
CA ALA A 110 -11.43 -0.85 10.59
C ALA A 110 -10.59 -0.22 11.70
N GLU A 111 -10.65 -0.82 12.89
CA GLU A 111 -9.91 -0.33 14.06
C GLU A 111 -8.39 -0.26 13.77
N GLY A 112 -7.77 0.85 14.20
CA GLY A 112 -6.34 1.06 14.05
C GLY A 112 -5.85 1.40 12.63
N ASP A 113 -6.73 1.44 11.63
CA ASP A 113 -6.35 1.88 10.29
C ASP A 113 -5.94 3.37 10.30
N GLN A 114 -4.81 3.65 9.67
CA GLN A 114 -4.30 4.99 9.40
C GLN A 114 -4.29 5.20 7.89
N VAL A 115 -5.06 6.18 7.41
CA VAL A 115 -5.25 6.40 5.98
C VAL A 115 -4.96 7.87 5.66
N GLY A 116 -3.89 8.11 4.90
CA GLY A 116 -3.61 9.42 4.31
C GLY A 116 -4.28 9.61 2.95
N GLY A 117 -4.21 10.83 2.42
CA GLY A 117 -4.78 11.17 1.12
C GLY A 117 -6.21 11.70 1.15
N GLY A 118 -6.75 12.03 -0.03
CA GLY A 118 -8.07 12.65 -0.18
C GLY A 118 -8.10 14.06 0.39
N ALA A 119 -8.81 14.24 1.51
CA ALA A 119 -8.84 15.50 2.27
C ALA A 119 -7.83 15.52 3.44
N ALA A 120 -7.22 14.38 3.76
CA ALA A 120 -6.20 14.26 4.80
C ALA A 120 -4.79 14.45 4.22
N ALA A 121 -3.82 14.71 5.09
CA ALA A 121 -2.41 14.71 4.69
C ALA A 121 -1.98 13.28 4.29
N VAL A 122 -1.08 13.18 3.31
CA VAL A 122 -0.38 11.92 3.00
C VAL A 122 0.48 11.52 4.20
N LEU A 123 0.50 10.22 4.51
CA LEU A 123 1.28 9.66 5.60
C LEU A 123 2.61 9.10 5.07
N ASP A 124 3.72 9.56 5.64
CA ASP A 124 5.02 8.93 5.44
C ASP A 124 5.16 7.78 6.45
N PRO A 125 5.38 6.54 6.02
CA PRO A 125 5.58 5.43 6.94
C PRO A 125 6.95 5.51 7.66
N GLU A 126 7.85 6.42 7.27
CA GLU A 126 9.18 6.64 7.83
C GLU A 126 9.94 5.33 8.01
N LEU A 127 10.08 4.56 6.93
CA LEU A 127 10.74 3.25 6.98
C LEU A 127 12.24 3.36 6.72
N LEU A 128 13.01 2.54 7.43
CA LEU A 128 14.43 2.33 7.16
C LEU A 128 14.64 1.55 5.85
N PRO A 129 15.85 1.61 5.27
CA PRO A 129 16.20 0.81 4.11
C PRO A 129 15.97 -0.70 4.33
N LEU A 130 15.71 -1.42 3.24
CA LEU A 130 15.55 -2.87 3.25
C LEU A 130 16.80 -3.54 3.85
N ALA A 131 16.61 -4.28 4.94
CA ALA A 131 17.68 -4.90 5.70
C ALA A 131 17.25 -6.27 6.24
N ASP A 132 18.24 -7.04 6.73
CA ASP A 132 17.96 -8.23 7.53
C ASP A 132 17.51 -7.79 8.93
N ASN A 133 16.22 -7.93 9.21
CA ASN A 133 15.63 -7.64 10.51
C ASN A 133 15.19 -8.92 11.24
N GLY A 134 15.85 -10.06 11.00
CA GLY A 134 15.65 -11.30 11.77
C GLY A 134 14.64 -12.30 11.18
N GLY A 135 14.04 -12.01 10.03
CA GLY A 135 13.05 -12.86 9.36
C GLY A 135 13.58 -13.67 8.17
N PRO A 136 12.75 -14.54 7.56
CA PRO A 136 13.13 -15.32 6.38
C PRO A 136 13.30 -14.50 5.09
N THR A 137 12.93 -13.21 5.12
CA THR A 137 13.09 -12.23 4.05
C THR A 137 13.62 -10.93 4.62
N PHE A 138 14.36 -10.16 3.83
CA PHE A 138 14.66 -8.77 4.22
C PHE A 138 13.38 -7.95 4.31
N THR A 139 13.33 -7.05 5.28
CA THR A 139 12.17 -6.18 5.54
C THR A 139 12.60 -4.74 5.76
N GLN A 140 11.65 -3.81 5.76
CA GLN A 140 11.90 -2.42 6.10
C GLN A 140 11.36 -2.12 7.50
N ALA A 141 12.24 -1.88 8.46
CA ALA A 141 11.85 -1.57 9.83
C ALA A 141 11.38 -0.11 9.96
N PRO A 142 10.40 0.22 10.80
CA PRO A 142 10.04 1.60 11.12
C PRO A 142 11.21 2.37 11.75
N ALA A 143 11.47 3.60 11.29
CA ALA A 143 12.42 4.51 11.92
C ALA A 143 11.85 5.10 13.22
N PRO A 144 12.69 5.57 14.16
CA PRO A 144 12.19 6.26 15.35
C PRO A 144 11.33 7.47 15.00
N GLY A 145 10.09 7.49 15.50
CA GLY A 145 9.10 8.52 15.17
C GLY A 145 8.04 8.08 14.16
N SER A 146 8.25 6.94 13.50
CA SER A 146 7.36 6.43 12.47
C SER A 146 5.93 6.23 12.99
N PRO A 147 4.90 6.63 12.23
CA PRO A 147 3.50 6.36 12.55
C PRO A 147 3.15 4.86 12.57
N ALA A 148 4.02 4.00 12.05
CA ALA A 148 3.88 2.55 12.10
C ALA A 148 4.30 1.94 13.46
N ILE A 149 4.97 2.70 14.32
CA ILE A 149 5.35 2.23 15.66
C ILE A 149 4.11 2.13 16.55
N ASP A 150 3.95 0.98 17.23
CA ASP A 150 2.84 0.67 18.14
C ASP A 150 1.43 0.76 17.51
N ALA A 151 1.35 0.82 16.18
CA ALA A 151 0.11 0.87 15.43
C ALA A 151 -0.49 -0.52 15.13
N GLY A 152 0.32 -1.58 15.24
CA GLY A 152 -0.07 -2.95 14.96
C GLY A 152 -0.83 -3.62 16.11
N SER A 153 -1.71 -4.57 15.78
CA SER A 153 -2.32 -5.45 16.78
C SER A 153 -1.39 -6.61 17.13
N SER A 154 -1.36 -6.97 18.43
CA SER A 154 -0.60 -8.09 18.98
C SER A 154 -1.38 -9.40 19.00
N ASP A 155 -2.57 -9.46 18.40
CA ASP A 155 -3.48 -10.62 18.45
C ASP A 155 -2.99 -11.86 17.67
N GLU A 156 -1.77 -11.85 17.12
CA GLU A 156 -1.10 -13.05 16.65
C GLU A 156 0.13 -13.29 17.53
N ALA A 157 0.15 -14.44 18.22
CA ALA A 157 1.24 -14.92 19.06
C ALA A 157 2.54 -15.25 18.29
N THR A 158 2.88 -14.49 17.25
CA THR A 158 4.13 -14.58 16.50
C THR A 158 4.64 -13.18 16.18
N ASP A 159 4.98 -12.44 17.23
CA ASP A 159 6.13 -11.52 17.21
C ASP A 159 7.37 -12.36 16.87
N GLN A 160 7.68 -12.47 15.57
CA GLN A 160 8.97 -13.00 15.13
C GLN A 160 9.98 -11.87 15.26
N ARG A 161 10.45 -11.68 16.49
CA ARG A 161 11.76 -11.09 16.79
C ARG A 161 12.86 -11.81 16.03
#